data_AF-A0AAU7CRK7-F1
#
_entry.id   AF-A0AAU7CRK7-F1
#
_cell.length_a   1.000
_cell.length_b   1.000
_cell.length_c   1.000
_cell.angle_alpha   90.00
_cell.angle_beta   90.00
_cell.angle_gamma   90.00
#
_symmetry.space_group_name_H-M   'P 1'
#
loop_
_entity.id
_entity.type
_entity.pdbx_description
1 polymer ?
#
loop_
_entity_poly.entity_id
_entity_poly.type
_entity_poly.pdbx_seq_one_letter_code
_entity_poly.pdbx_strand_id
1 'polypeptide(L)'
;MVKQSGGKPGSTKTPGGYADVPHGIAADRRLKATDCRVIMALLFHACDRSECECSDEQLAKYAQVHERTITRSLDSLEGLGLI
;
A
#
# COMPACT_ATOMS: atom_id res chain seq x y z
N MET A 1 -21.76 -43.29 -17.56
CA MET A 1 -21.09 -42.18 -18.26
C MET A 1 -21.21 -40.94 -17.37
N VAL A 2 -20.10 -40.53 -16.74
CA VAL A 2 -20.04 -39.47 -15.73
C VAL A 2 -20.12 -38.10 -16.44
N LYS A 3 -21.06 -37.23 -16.05
CA LYS A 3 -21.01 -35.80 -16.39
C LYS A 3 -20.56 -35.04 -15.17
N GLN A 4 -19.29 -34.64 -15.18
CA GLN A 4 -18.69 -33.81 -14.14
C GLN A 4 -19.28 -32.39 -14.15
N SER A 5 -19.56 -31.93 -12.95
CA SER A 5 -20.09 -30.63 -12.58
C SER A 5 -19.05 -29.52 -12.86
N GLY A 6 -19.33 -28.66 -13.83
CA GLY A 6 -18.54 -27.45 -14.09
C GLY A 6 -18.92 -26.30 -13.16
N GLY A 7 -18.65 -26.43 -11.86
CA GLY A 7 -18.72 -25.31 -10.93
C GLY A 7 -17.46 -24.44 -11.08
N LYS A 8 -17.61 -23.20 -11.57
CA LYS A 8 -16.52 -22.21 -11.53
C LYS A 8 -16.03 -22.10 -10.07
N PRO A 9 -14.72 -22.17 -9.78
CA PRO A 9 -14.25 -21.85 -8.45
C PRO A 9 -14.57 -20.37 -8.22
N GLY A 10 -15.59 -20.12 -7.39
CA GLY A 10 -15.82 -18.78 -6.86
C GLY A 10 -14.51 -18.34 -6.21
N SER A 11 -13.95 -17.23 -6.67
CA SER A 11 -12.82 -16.59 -6.00
C SER A 11 -13.29 -16.24 -4.59
N THR A 12 -12.99 -17.12 -3.63
CA THR A 12 -13.03 -16.78 -2.22
C THR A 12 -11.88 -15.80 -2.02
N LYS A 13 -12.14 -14.52 -2.30
CA LYS A 13 -11.24 -13.46 -1.85
C LYS A 13 -11.22 -13.57 -0.33
N THR A 14 -10.23 -14.29 0.19
CA THR A 14 -9.84 -14.17 1.59
C THR A 14 -9.78 -12.67 1.85
N PRO A 15 -10.50 -12.14 2.85
CA PRO A 15 -10.36 -10.73 3.21
C PRO A 15 -8.85 -10.49 3.35
N GLY A 16 -8.33 -9.57 2.54
CA GLY A 16 -6.89 -9.34 2.46
C GLY A 16 -6.36 -9.19 3.87
N GLY A 17 -5.31 -9.95 4.21
CA GLY A 17 -4.66 -9.81 5.51
C GLY A 17 -4.29 -8.35 5.75
N TYR A 18 -4.15 -7.97 7.01
CA TYR A 18 -3.62 -6.65 7.33
C TYR A 18 -2.22 -6.53 6.74
N ALA A 19 -1.96 -5.45 6.01
CA ALA A 19 -0.59 -5.09 5.65
C ALA A 19 0.21 -4.85 6.94
N ASP A 20 1.43 -5.37 6.99
CA ASP A 20 2.34 -5.15 8.11
C ASP A 20 3.28 -3.97 7.79
N VAL A 21 3.54 -3.12 8.78
CA VAL A 21 4.50 -2.01 8.66
C VAL A 21 5.83 -2.52 9.22
N PRO A 22 6.96 -2.41 8.50
CA PRO A 22 8.26 -2.70 9.07
C PRO A 22 8.48 -1.93 10.39
N HIS A 23 8.87 -2.62 11.46
CA HIS A 23 8.96 -2.04 12.81
C HIS A 23 9.82 -0.77 12.86
N GLY A 24 10.92 -0.73 12.09
CA GLY A 24 11.79 0.45 12.01
C GLY A 24 11.07 1.69 11.48
N ILE A 25 10.13 1.51 10.53
CA ILE A 25 9.29 2.59 10.02
C ILE A 25 8.26 2.99 11.07
N ALA A 26 7.57 2.02 11.67
CA ALA A 26 6.54 2.30 12.68
C ALA A 26 7.10 3.01 13.94
N ALA A 27 8.37 2.78 14.27
CA ALA A 27 9.04 3.37 15.43
C ALA A 27 9.76 4.71 15.11
N ASP A 28 9.87 5.11 13.84
CA ASP A 28 10.58 6.34 13.47
C ASP A 28 9.78 7.58 13.90
N ARG A 29 10.29 8.27 14.91
CA ARG A 29 9.64 9.47 15.49
C ARG A 29 9.66 10.68 14.57
N ARG A 30 10.42 10.64 13.47
CA ARG A 30 10.44 11.71 12.46
C ARG A 30 9.20 11.64 11.56
N LEU A 31 8.59 10.46 11.44
CA LEU A 31 7.42 10.23 10.61
C LEU A 31 6.13 10.69 11.28
N LYS A 32 5.26 11.31 10.49
CA LYS A 32 3.89 11.59 10.89
C LYS A 32 3.02 10.38 10.60
N ALA A 33 1.88 10.28 11.28
CA ALA A 33 0.89 9.23 11.01
C ALA A 33 0.46 9.19 9.53
N THR A 34 0.42 10.35 8.86
CA THR A 34 0.16 10.46 7.42
C THR A 34 1.24 9.78 6.59
N ASP A 35 2.52 9.97 6.92
CA ASP A 35 3.64 9.39 6.18
C ASP A 35 3.59 7.86 6.27
N CYS A 36 3.24 7.31 7.45
CA CYS A 36 3.02 5.88 7.61
C CYS A 36 1.89 5.36 6.69
N ARG A 37 0.79 6.10 6.51
CA ARG A 37 -0.29 5.70 5.60
C ARG A 37 0.15 5.71 4.14
N VAL A 38 0.96 6.69 3.75
CA VAL A 38 1.51 6.79 2.39
C VAL A 38 2.49 5.66 2.12
N ILE A 39 3.39 5.35 3.07
CA ILE A 39 4.28 4.18 2.99
C ILE A 39 3.45 2.90 2.82
N MET A 40 2.38 2.72 3.58
CA MET A 40 1.54 1.53 3.46
C MET A 40 0.84 1.43 2.12
N ALA A 41 0.40 2.56 1.55
CA ALA A 41 -0.14 2.60 0.20
C ALA A 41 0.92 2.24 -0.86
N LEU A 42 2.14 2.77 -0.72
CA LEU A 42 3.28 2.43 -1.59
C LEU A 42 3.63 0.94 -1.51
N LEU A 43 3.79 0.39 -0.31
CA LEU A 43 4.10 -1.03 -0.11
C LEU A 43 2.99 -1.94 -0.66
N PHE A 44 1.73 -1.54 -0.50
CA PHE A 44 0.59 -2.25 -1.08
C PHE A 44 0.65 -2.30 -2.61
N HIS A 45 1.09 -1.23 -3.26
CA HIS A 45 1.22 -1.16 -4.72
C HIS A 45 2.49 -1.81 -5.26
N ALA A 46 3.62 -1.67 -4.55
CA ALA A 46 4.89 -2.26 -4.90
C ALA A 46 4.87 -3.79 -4.81
N CYS A 47 4.11 -4.34 -3.85
CA CYS A 47 4.10 -5.76 -3.51
C CYS A 47 5.53 -6.27 -3.19
N ASP A 48 6.14 -7.03 -4.09
CA ASP A 48 7.47 -7.62 -3.99
C ASP A 48 8.51 -6.94 -4.90
N ARG A 49 8.15 -5.83 -5.53
CA ARG A 49 9.00 -5.11 -6.48
C ARG A 49 9.86 -4.05 -5.78
N SER A 50 11.01 -3.76 -6.37
CA SER A 50 11.91 -2.67 -5.95
C SER A 50 11.45 -1.29 -6.39
N GLU A 51 10.50 -1.22 -7.33
CA GLU A 51 9.97 0.02 -7.90
C GLU A 51 8.43 0.00 -7.87
N CYS A 52 7.83 1.16 -7.63
CA CYS A 52 6.39 1.33 -7.54
C CYS A 52 5.91 2.36 -8.56
N GLU A 53 5.13 1.90 -9.55
CA GLU A 53 4.46 2.77 -10.51
C GLU A 53 2.99 2.98 -10.07
N CYS A 54 2.75 3.99 -9.24
CA CYS A 54 1.40 4.39 -8.84
C CYS A 54 1.24 5.91 -8.97
N SER A 55 0.05 6.37 -9.35
CA SER A 55 -0.24 7.81 -9.39
C SER A 55 -0.55 8.36 -8.00
N ASP A 56 -0.35 9.66 -7.81
CA ASP A 56 -0.73 10.38 -6.59
C ASP A 56 -2.22 10.20 -6.24
N GLU A 57 -3.10 10.13 -7.25
CA GLU A 57 -4.54 9.87 -7.07
C GLU A 57 -4.79 8.47 -6.46
N GLN A 58 -4.10 7.45 -6.95
CA GLN A 58 -4.19 6.10 -6.39
C GLN A 58 -3.70 6.08 -4.95
N LEU A 59 -2.54 6.67 -4.68
CA LEU A 59 -1.99 6.77 -3.33
C LEU A 59 -2.93 7.51 -2.39
N ALA A 60 -3.51 8.62 -2.82
CA ALA A 60 -4.46 9.41 -2.05
C ALA A 60 -5.68 8.57 -1.63
N LYS A 61 -6.20 7.76 -2.57
CA LYS A 61 -7.32 6.86 -2.31
C LYS A 61 -7.00 5.79 -1.26
N TYR A 62 -5.82 5.16 -1.34
CA TYR A 62 -5.44 4.09 -0.40
C TYR A 62 -5.00 4.65 0.96
N ALA A 63 -4.23 5.73 0.98
CA ALA A 63 -3.82 6.41 2.21
C ALA A 63 -4.97 7.19 2.89
N GLN A 64 -6.10 7.37 2.19
CA GLN A 64 -7.27 8.12 2.64
C GLN A 64 -6.92 9.56 3.03
N VAL A 65 -6.21 10.24 2.14
CA VAL A 65 -5.79 11.65 2.30
C VAL A 65 -6.01 12.41 0.99
N HIS A 66 -5.85 13.73 1.03
CA HIS A 66 -5.92 14.56 -0.17
C HIS A 66 -4.65 14.40 -1.02
N GLU A 67 -4.75 14.49 -2.35
CA GLU A 67 -3.60 14.35 -3.28
C GLU A 67 -2.43 15.27 -2.95
N ARG A 68 -2.68 16.57 -2.71
CA ARG A 68 -1.64 17.51 -2.22
C ARG A 68 -0.88 17.04 -0.97
N THR A 69 -1.50 16.22 -0.12
CA THR A 69 -0.85 15.63 1.05
C THR A 69 0.09 14.50 0.64
N ILE A 70 -0.22 13.74 -0.42
CA ILE A 70 0.67 12.74 -1.00
C ILE A 70 1.98 13.38 -1.43
N THR A 71 1.95 14.41 -2.28
CA THR A 71 3.16 15.08 -2.76
C THR A 71 4.06 15.54 -1.61
N ARG A 72 3.49 16.21 -0.60
CA ARG A 72 4.25 16.66 0.59
C ARG A 72 4.82 15.52 1.43
N SER A 73 4.12 14.39 1.48
CA SER A 73 4.56 13.22 2.21
C SER A 73 5.68 12.51 1.46
N LEU A 74 5.56 12.36 0.14
CA LEU A 74 6.63 11.84 -0.73
C LEU A 74 7.91 12.68 -0.61
N ASP A 75 7.82 14.01 -0.72
CA ASP A 75 8.97 14.90 -0.51
C ASP A 75 9.63 14.68 0.86
N SER A 76 8.81 14.50 1.91
CA SER A 76 9.31 14.26 3.27
C SER A 76 9.96 12.89 3.43
N LEU A 77 9.42 11.86 2.78
CA LEU A 77 9.94 10.49 2.83
C LEU A 77 11.25 10.37 2.07
N GLU A 78 11.34 11.01 0.90
CA GLU A 78 12.58 11.12 0.11
C GLU A 78 13.66 11.89 0.92
N GLY A 79 13.29 13.01 1.55
CA GLY A 79 14.20 13.77 2.43
C GLY A 79 14.69 12.99 3.66
N LEU A 80 13.99 11.93 4.07
CA LEU A 80 14.40 11.02 5.14
C LEU A 80 15.17 9.79 4.63
N GLY A 81 15.28 9.60 3.32
CA GLY A 81 15.94 8.46 2.69
C GLY A 81 15.19 7.13 2.86
N LEU A 82 13.85 7.20 2.96
CA LEU A 82 13.00 6.02 3.14
C LEU A 82 12.39 5.49 1.84
N ILE A 83 12.32 6.34 0.82
CA ILE A 83 11.93 6.03 -0.56
C ILE A 83 12.89 6.72 -1.53
#